data_AF-A0A1V4PGV3-F1
#
_entry.id   AF-A0A1V4PGV3-F1
#
_cell.length_a   1.000
_cell.length_b   1.000
_cell.length_c   1.000
_cell.angle_alpha   90.00
_cell.angle_beta   90.00
_cell.angle_gamma   90.00
#
_symmetry.space_group_name_H-M   'P 1'
#
loop_
_entity.id
_entity.type
_entity.pdbx_description
1 polymer ?
#
loop_
_entity_poly.entity_id
_entity_poly.type
_entity_poly.pdbx_seq_one_letter_code
_entity_poly.pdbx_strand_id
1 'polypeptide(L)'
;MSREQISKNPVLGARAGSMVAEKTAEVVDPSKLLTVDQVRAIIDKADQPVDVIVELMATSGMRHGEMSGLKVSSVDLDGATVHVVNQASGVYGDWAWKPLKSAKSRRSIPLPKSTVAALRSHLTAHPDYEPESPLFRTERGYQWTTANFGAKFGSAAKKAAVTGHSPKPRSTDRLFDVS
;
A
#
# COMPACT_ATOMS: atom_id res chain seq x y z
N MET A 1 34.19 31.06 -14.04
CA MET A 1 34.16 30.51 -12.68
C MET A 1 33.85 29.03 -12.77
N SER A 2 34.90 28.19 -12.74
CA SER A 2 34.81 26.74 -12.87
C SER A 2 34.27 26.12 -11.57
N ARG A 3 33.26 25.25 -11.67
CA ARG A 3 32.78 24.44 -10.56
C ARG A 3 33.90 23.48 -10.14
N GLU A 4 34.45 23.65 -8.94
CA GLU A 4 35.37 22.67 -8.36
C GLU A 4 34.63 21.34 -8.18
N GLN A 5 35.03 20.34 -8.97
CA GLN A 5 34.63 18.96 -8.75
C GLN A 5 35.34 18.44 -7.49
N ILE A 6 34.56 18.10 -6.47
CA ILE A 6 35.07 17.45 -5.27
C ILE A 6 35.56 16.05 -5.65
N SER A 7 36.88 15.85 -5.58
CA SER A 7 37.57 14.63 -6.07
C SER A 7 37.57 13.46 -5.08
N LYS A 8 37.00 13.63 -3.88
CA LYS A 8 36.89 12.58 -2.85
C LYS A 8 35.56 12.69 -2.13
N ASN A 9 34.91 11.54 -1.90
CA ASN A 9 33.66 11.44 -1.16
C ASN A 9 33.83 12.01 0.27
N PRO A 10 33.18 13.13 0.64
CA PRO A 10 33.37 13.80 1.93
C PRO A 10 32.76 13.03 3.13
N VAL A 11 32.14 11.87 2.90
CA VAL A 11 31.51 11.04 3.94
C VAL A 11 32.44 9.92 4.44
N LEU A 12 33.66 9.78 3.89
CA LEU A 12 34.70 8.86 4.36
C LEU A 12 35.24 9.28 5.74
N GLY A 13 34.53 8.90 6.80
CA GLY A 13 34.93 9.17 8.20
C GLY A 13 33.77 9.58 9.12
N ALA A 14 32.60 9.88 8.57
CA ALA A 14 31.40 10.07 9.37
C ALA A 14 30.96 8.72 9.95
N ARG A 15 31.02 8.57 11.27
CA ARG A 15 30.31 7.48 11.95
C ARG A 15 28.83 7.84 11.97
N ALA A 16 28.09 7.39 10.96
CA ALA A 16 26.65 7.34 11.04
C ALA A 16 26.29 6.53 12.29
N GLY A 17 25.45 7.08 13.18
CA GLY A 17 24.78 6.27 14.18
C GLY A 17 24.19 5.06 13.46
N SER A 18 24.54 3.87 13.97
CA SER A 18 24.18 2.57 13.38
C SER A 18 22.86 2.62 12.62
N MET A 19 22.89 2.18 11.35
CA MET A 19 21.79 2.05 10.38
C MET A 19 21.56 3.23 9.42
N VAL A 20 22.48 3.44 8.48
CA VAL A 20 22.06 3.80 7.12
C VAL A 20 22.82 2.89 6.16
N ALA A 21 22.32 1.66 5.99
CA ALA A 21 22.64 0.91 4.79
C ALA A 21 22.19 1.77 3.61
N GLU A 22 23.10 2.05 2.68
CA GLU A 22 22.76 2.62 1.38
C GLU A 22 21.67 1.73 0.78
N LYS A 23 20.42 2.21 0.80
CA LYS A 23 19.33 1.59 0.05
C LYS A 23 19.56 1.93 -1.42
N THR A 24 20.51 1.24 -2.04
CA THR A 24 20.50 1.08 -3.48
C THR A 24 19.17 0.40 -3.81
N ALA A 25 18.29 1.11 -4.52
CA ALA A 25 17.06 0.53 -5.01
C ALA A 25 17.45 -0.54 -6.04
N GLU A 26 17.61 -1.78 -5.59
CA GLU A 26 17.83 -2.91 -6.47
C GLU A 26 16.65 -2.98 -7.45
N VAL A 27 16.95 -3.01 -8.75
CA VAL A 27 15.93 -3.12 -9.79
C VAL A 27 15.23 -4.46 -9.58
N VAL A 28 13.96 -4.41 -9.18
CA VAL A 28 13.15 -5.63 -9.01
C VAL A 28 12.98 -6.26 -10.37
N ASP A 29 13.49 -7.47 -10.53
CA ASP A 29 13.26 -8.31 -11.71
C ASP A 29 11.74 -8.39 -11.98
N PRO A 30 11.25 -8.00 -13.17
CA PRO A 30 9.82 -8.06 -13.50
C PRO A 30 9.18 -9.43 -13.28
N SER A 31 9.93 -10.53 -13.36
CA SER A 31 9.45 -11.88 -13.05
C SER A 31 9.10 -12.08 -11.56
N LYS A 32 9.58 -11.20 -10.69
CA LYS A 32 9.24 -11.14 -9.25
C LYS A 32 8.00 -10.28 -8.97
N LEU A 33 7.44 -9.61 -9.99
CA LEU A 33 6.18 -8.88 -9.88
C LEU A 33 4.98 -9.82 -10.10
N LEU A 34 3.85 -9.45 -9.52
CA LEU A 34 2.60 -10.18 -9.75
C LEU A 34 2.12 -9.95 -11.18
N THR A 35 1.74 -11.01 -11.87
CA THR A 35 1.03 -10.92 -13.14
C THR A 35 -0.42 -10.49 -12.92
N VAL A 36 -1.07 -9.97 -13.96
CA VAL A 36 -2.49 -9.59 -13.91
C VAL A 36 -3.36 -10.78 -13.51
N ASP A 37 -3.07 -11.97 -14.03
CA ASP A 37 -3.84 -13.17 -13.74
C ASP A 37 -3.63 -13.66 -12.31
N GLN A 38 -2.43 -13.50 -11.75
CA GLN A 38 -2.20 -13.76 -10.33
C GLN A 38 -2.95 -12.78 -9.44
N VAL A 39 -2.98 -11.49 -9.80
CA VAL A 39 -3.77 -10.49 -9.06
C VAL A 39 -5.26 -10.84 -9.10
N ARG A 40 -5.81 -11.19 -10.26
CA ARG A 40 -7.20 -11.64 -10.40
C ARG A 40 -7.48 -12.87 -9.55
N ALA A 41 -6.62 -13.88 -9.62
CA ALA A 41 -6.76 -15.09 -8.80
C ALA A 41 -6.75 -14.79 -7.30
N ILE A 42 -5.94 -13.82 -6.85
CA ILE A 42 -5.94 -13.36 -5.45
C ILE A 42 -7.27 -12.69 -5.09
N ILE A 43 -7.76 -11.79 -5.94
CA ILE A 43 -9.03 -11.08 -5.73
C ILE A 43 -10.18 -12.10 -5.63
N ASP A 44 -10.25 -13.06 -6.55
CA ASP A 44 -11.30 -14.10 -6.59
C ASP A 44 -11.32 -15.03 -5.35
N LYS A 45 -10.21 -15.12 -4.61
CA LYS A 45 -10.07 -15.96 -3.41
C LYS A 45 -10.04 -15.17 -2.10
N ALA A 46 -9.98 -13.85 -2.18
CA ALA A 46 -9.97 -12.97 -1.02
C ALA A 46 -11.40 -12.73 -0.54
N ASP A 47 -11.56 -12.64 0.78
CA ASP A 47 -12.83 -12.25 1.40
C ASP A 47 -12.87 -10.71 1.52
N GLN A 48 -14.07 -10.11 1.49
CA GLN A 48 -14.21 -8.67 1.74
C GLN A 48 -13.68 -8.26 3.12
N PRO A 49 -12.97 -7.13 3.25
CA PRO A 49 -12.70 -6.13 2.20
C PRO A 49 -11.37 -6.34 1.43
N VAL A 50 -10.69 -7.47 1.60
CA VAL A 50 -9.31 -7.68 1.09
C VAL A 50 -9.27 -7.71 -0.44
N ASP A 51 -10.24 -8.36 -1.06
CA ASP A 51 -10.48 -8.36 -2.52
C ASP A 51 -10.55 -6.93 -3.09
N VAL A 52 -11.38 -6.07 -2.49
CA VAL A 52 -11.61 -4.67 -2.91
C VAL A 52 -10.35 -3.83 -2.69
N ILE A 53 -9.65 -4.04 -1.56
CA ILE A 53 -8.37 -3.36 -1.28
C ILE A 53 -7.32 -3.75 -2.33
N VAL A 54 -7.21 -5.04 -2.66
CA VAL A 54 -6.25 -5.53 -3.66
C VAL A 54 -6.59 -4.97 -5.04
N GLU A 55 -7.86 -4.98 -5.44
CA GLU A 55 -8.29 -4.40 -6.71
C GLU A 55 -7.95 -2.90 -6.78
N LEU A 56 -8.34 -2.13 -5.77
CA LEU A 56 -8.08 -0.69 -5.74
C LEU A 56 -6.58 -0.38 -5.80
N MET A 57 -5.75 -1.09 -5.03
CA MET A 57 -4.30 -0.88 -5.03
C MET A 57 -3.68 -1.28 -6.37
N ALA A 58 -4.14 -2.36 -6.99
CA ALA A 58 -3.64 -2.83 -8.27
C ALA A 58 -3.97 -1.86 -9.42
N THR A 59 -5.18 -1.28 -9.43
CA THR A 59 -5.62 -0.39 -10.52
C THR A 59 -5.15 1.05 -10.35
N SER A 60 -4.94 1.51 -9.11
CA SER A 60 -4.50 2.89 -8.84
C SER A 60 -2.98 3.04 -8.62
N GLY A 61 -2.27 1.94 -8.36
CA GLY A 61 -0.84 1.96 -8.01
C GLY A 61 -0.53 2.65 -6.68
N MET A 62 -1.52 2.87 -5.81
CA MET A 62 -1.31 3.52 -4.52
C MET A 62 -0.58 2.63 -3.52
N ARG A 63 0.17 3.25 -2.60
CA ARG A 63 0.85 2.52 -1.53
C ARG A 63 -0.11 2.18 -0.40
N HIS A 64 0.18 1.10 0.34
CA HIS A 64 -0.63 0.69 1.49
C HIS A 64 -0.94 1.85 2.46
N GLY A 65 0.05 2.69 2.80
CA GLY A 65 -0.15 3.81 3.71
C GLY A 65 -1.07 4.93 3.17
N GLU A 66 -1.22 5.01 1.86
CA GLU A 66 -2.18 5.89 1.19
C GLU A 66 -3.58 5.26 1.24
N MET A 67 -3.68 3.97 0.88
CA MET A 67 -4.92 3.19 0.97
C MET A 67 -5.52 3.23 2.38
N SER A 68 -4.71 3.01 3.41
CA SER A 68 -5.19 3.02 4.79
C SER A 68 -5.59 4.42 5.27
N GLY A 69 -5.18 5.46 4.56
CA GLY A 69 -5.56 6.85 4.81
C GLY A 69 -6.77 7.33 4.03
N LEU A 70 -7.40 6.48 3.21
CA LEU A 70 -8.60 6.87 2.49
C LEU A 70 -9.79 6.98 3.43
N LYS A 71 -10.61 8.00 3.19
CA LYS A 71 -11.93 8.17 3.79
C LYS A 71 -12.99 7.75 2.78
N VAL A 72 -14.22 7.55 3.23
CA VAL A 72 -15.36 7.36 2.33
C VAL A 72 -15.49 8.57 1.38
N SER A 73 -15.32 9.79 1.88
CA SER A 73 -15.30 11.02 1.08
C SER A 73 -14.14 11.12 0.08
N SER A 74 -13.18 10.20 0.12
CA SER A 74 -12.06 10.18 -0.83
C SER A 74 -12.42 9.53 -2.17
N VAL A 75 -13.56 8.86 -2.30
CA VAL A 75 -14.00 8.21 -3.55
C VAL A 75 -15.22 8.90 -4.13
N ASP A 76 -15.11 9.33 -5.38
CA ASP A 76 -16.24 9.76 -6.22
C ASP A 76 -16.60 8.59 -7.14
N LEU A 77 -17.64 7.84 -6.77
CA LEU A 77 -18.08 6.65 -7.51
C LEU A 77 -18.83 7.00 -8.81
N ASP A 78 -19.35 8.22 -8.93
CA ASP A 78 -20.08 8.68 -10.11
C ASP A 78 -19.11 9.27 -11.13
N GLY A 79 -18.14 10.07 -10.67
CA GLY A 79 -17.00 10.54 -11.45
C GLY A 79 -15.87 9.50 -11.62
N ALA A 80 -16.07 8.28 -11.11
CA ALA A 80 -15.13 7.16 -11.18
C ALA A 80 -13.69 7.56 -10.82
N THR A 81 -13.50 8.24 -9.69
CA THR A 81 -12.20 8.82 -9.29
C THR A 81 -11.94 8.60 -7.80
N VAL A 82 -10.67 8.36 -7.43
CA VAL A 82 -10.21 8.39 -6.03
C VAL A 82 -9.23 9.55 -5.81
N HIS A 83 -9.45 10.28 -4.71
CA HIS A 83 -8.61 11.39 -4.26
C HIS A 83 -7.64 10.92 -3.18
N VAL A 84 -6.37 10.81 -3.53
CA VAL A 84 -5.30 10.41 -2.60
C VAL A 84 -4.70 11.67 -1.98
N VAL A 85 -5.25 12.09 -0.83
CA VAL A 85 -4.85 13.34 -0.15
C VAL A 85 -4.25 13.14 1.24
N ASN A 86 -4.55 12.01 1.87
CA ASN A 86 -4.17 11.69 3.25
C ASN A 86 -3.40 10.37 3.31
N GLN A 87 -2.74 10.13 4.44
CA GLN A 87 -2.23 8.82 4.85
C GLN A 87 -2.74 8.50 6.25
N ALA A 88 -2.81 7.22 6.59
CA ALA A 88 -3.07 6.82 7.96
C ALA A 88 -1.96 7.33 8.88
N SER A 89 -2.36 7.82 10.05
CA SER A 89 -1.47 8.19 11.15
C SER A 89 -1.97 7.66 12.49
N GLY A 90 -3.03 6.86 12.51
CA GLY A 90 -3.55 6.25 13.72
C GLY A 90 -2.52 5.34 14.39
N VAL A 91 -2.53 5.34 15.73
CA VAL A 91 -1.78 4.42 16.58
C VAL A 91 -2.82 3.71 17.44
N TYR A 92 -2.72 2.37 17.54
CA TYR A 92 -3.48 1.51 18.45
C TYR A 92 -4.89 1.99 18.85
N GLY A 93 -5.92 1.57 18.10
CA GLY A 93 -7.32 1.71 18.53
C GLY A 93 -8.06 2.90 17.93
N ASP A 94 -7.35 3.95 17.54
CA ASP A 94 -7.95 5.12 16.88
C ASP A 94 -7.45 5.28 15.45
N TRP A 95 -8.36 5.68 14.56
CA TRP A 95 -7.98 6.14 13.23
C TRP A 95 -7.66 7.63 13.27
N ALA A 96 -6.53 7.98 12.66
CA ALA A 96 -6.14 9.37 12.46
C ALA A 96 -5.59 9.52 11.05
N TRP A 97 -5.67 10.73 10.53
CA TRP A 97 -5.14 11.08 9.22
C TRP A 97 -4.07 12.14 9.35
N LYS A 98 -3.03 11.98 8.56
CA LYS A 98 -2.05 13.03 8.28
C LYS A 98 -2.09 13.38 6.80
N PRO A 99 -1.82 14.65 6.44
CA PRO A 99 -1.53 14.99 5.06
C PRO A 99 -0.40 14.12 4.51
N LEU A 100 -0.43 13.85 3.21
CA LEU A 100 0.70 13.24 2.52
C LEU A 100 1.99 14.02 2.79
N LYS A 101 3.12 13.31 2.86
CA LYS A 101 4.45 13.84 3.18
C LYS A 101 4.84 15.05 2.32
N SER A 102 4.28 15.20 1.13
CA SER A 102 4.40 16.42 0.33
C SER A 102 3.08 16.78 -0.36
N ALA A 103 2.81 18.07 -0.54
CA ALA A 103 1.67 18.56 -1.30
C ALA A 103 1.65 18.03 -2.75
N LYS A 104 2.83 17.83 -3.35
CA LYS A 104 3.00 17.25 -4.70
C LYS A 104 2.53 15.79 -4.81
N SER A 105 2.35 15.09 -3.69
CA SER A 105 1.89 13.70 -3.68
C SER A 105 0.37 13.57 -3.76
N ARG A 106 -0.37 14.68 -3.57
CA ARG A 106 -1.83 14.72 -3.70
C ARG A 106 -2.21 14.54 -5.16
N ARG A 107 -3.09 13.59 -5.44
CA ARG A 107 -3.50 13.27 -6.82
C ARG A 107 -4.91 12.71 -6.85
N SER A 108 -5.56 12.89 -8.00
CA SER A 108 -6.80 12.21 -8.36
C SER A 108 -6.45 11.09 -9.34
N ILE A 109 -7.00 9.90 -9.12
CA ILE A 109 -6.73 8.73 -9.96
C ILE A 109 -8.06 8.22 -10.52
N PRO A 110 -8.24 8.19 -11.85
CA PRO A 110 -9.40 7.55 -12.47
C PRO A 110 -9.45 6.06 -12.12
N LEU A 111 -10.65 5.56 -11.84
CA LEU A 111 -10.91 4.18 -11.46
C LEU A 111 -11.55 3.42 -12.61
N PRO A 112 -11.09 2.19 -12.92
CA PRO A 112 -11.79 1.30 -13.82
C PRO A 112 -13.19 0.96 -13.32
N LYS A 113 -14.10 0.61 -14.24
CA LYS A 113 -15.48 0.23 -13.92
C LYS A 113 -15.57 -0.92 -12.91
N SER A 114 -14.68 -1.90 -13.01
CA SER A 114 -14.64 -3.04 -12.07
C SER A 114 -14.35 -2.56 -10.64
N THR A 115 -13.41 -1.64 -10.48
CA THR A 115 -13.02 -1.11 -9.16
C THR A 115 -14.14 -0.26 -8.57
N VAL A 116 -14.83 0.53 -9.41
CA VAL A 116 -16.03 1.25 -8.97
C VAL A 116 -17.11 0.29 -8.51
N ALA A 117 -17.35 -0.82 -9.22
CA ALA A 117 -18.33 -1.82 -8.82
C ALA A 117 -17.95 -2.50 -7.49
N ALA A 118 -16.68 -2.87 -7.32
CA ALA A 118 -16.16 -3.44 -6.09
C ALA A 118 -16.31 -2.48 -4.89
N LEU A 119 -15.97 -1.20 -5.08
CA LEU A 119 -16.16 -0.16 -4.06
C LEU A 119 -17.64 0.07 -3.72
N ARG A 120 -18.54 0.07 -4.72
CA ARG A 120 -19.98 0.17 -4.48
C ARG A 120 -20.48 -1.02 -3.65
N SER A 121 -20.10 -2.24 -4.01
CA SER A 121 -20.46 -3.44 -3.23
C SER A 121 -19.97 -3.34 -1.79
N HIS A 122 -18.72 -2.90 -1.59
CA HIS A 122 -18.15 -2.72 -0.25
C HIS A 122 -18.94 -1.69 0.57
N LEU A 123 -19.24 -0.51 0.00
CA LEU A 123 -19.99 0.53 0.72
C LEU A 123 -21.45 0.13 0.98
N THR A 124 -22.09 -0.62 0.08
CA THR A 124 -23.42 -1.19 0.33
C THR A 124 -23.43 -2.19 1.48
N ALA A 125 -22.37 -2.99 1.63
CA ALA A 125 -22.22 -3.93 2.74
C ALA A 125 -21.96 -3.24 4.09
N HIS A 126 -21.64 -1.94 4.10
CA HIS A 126 -21.33 -1.18 5.31
C HIS A 126 -22.14 0.12 5.38
N PRO A 127 -23.46 0.04 5.63
CA PRO A 127 -24.35 1.21 5.64
C PRO A 127 -24.07 2.20 6.78
N ASP A 128 -23.27 1.83 7.78
CA ASP A 128 -22.85 2.67 8.90
C ASP A 128 -21.65 3.58 8.57
N TYR A 129 -21.20 3.60 7.31
CA TYR A 129 -20.04 4.37 6.89
C TYR A 129 -20.39 5.85 6.63
N GLU A 130 -19.85 6.72 7.47
CA GLU A 130 -19.93 8.18 7.32
C GLU A 130 -18.84 8.72 6.38
N PRO A 131 -19.00 9.92 5.78
CA PRO A 131 -18.00 10.52 4.89
C PRO A 131 -16.57 10.57 5.47
N GLU A 132 -16.47 10.85 6.77
CA GLU A 132 -15.19 10.94 7.49
C GLU A 132 -14.73 9.60 8.09
N SER A 133 -15.45 8.50 7.85
CA SER A 133 -15.03 7.16 8.25
C SER A 133 -13.88 6.67 7.36
N PRO A 134 -12.99 5.80 7.87
CA PRO A 134 -12.04 5.08 7.02
C PRO A 134 -12.77 4.31 5.92
N LEU A 135 -12.27 4.37 4.68
CA LEU A 135 -12.87 3.64 3.55
C LEU A 135 -12.82 2.12 3.76
N PHE A 136 -11.81 1.64 4.49
CA PHE A 136 -11.70 0.25 4.90
C PHE A 136 -11.42 0.17 6.39
N ARG A 137 -12.26 -0.57 7.11
CA ARG A 137 -12.06 -0.92 8.51
C ARG A 137 -11.63 -2.38 8.62
N THR A 138 -10.89 -2.70 9.67
CA THR A 138 -10.65 -4.10 10.07
C THR A 138 -11.89 -4.66 10.76
N GLU A 139 -11.93 -5.96 11.00
CA GLU A 139 -13.00 -6.61 11.79
C GLU A 139 -13.20 -5.98 13.18
N ARG A 140 -12.16 -5.36 13.75
CA ARG A 140 -12.21 -4.64 15.04
C ARG A 140 -12.55 -3.16 14.90
N GLY A 141 -12.92 -2.69 13.71
CA GLY A 141 -13.22 -1.28 13.41
C GLY A 141 -12.01 -0.42 13.06
N TYR A 142 -10.77 -0.82 13.38
CA TYR A 142 -9.59 0.04 13.20
C TYR A 142 -9.12 0.19 11.74
N GLN A 143 -8.25 1.18 11.49
CA GLN A 143 -7.50 1.30 10.23
C GLN A 143 -6.62 0.08 9.94
N TRP A 144 -6.41 -0.21 8.66
CA TRP A 144 -5.49 -1.25 8.21
C TRP A 144 -4.03 -0.83 8.45
N THR A 145 -3.25 -1.74 9.04
CA THR A 145 -1.81 -1.60 9.24
C THR A 145 -1.09 -2.44 8.20
N THR A 146 0.15 -2.09 7.87
CA THR A 146 0.92 -2.89 6.91
C THR A 146 1.06 -4.36 7.37
N ALA A 147 1.07 -4.61 8.68
CA ALA A 147 1.14 -5.95 9.24
C ALA A 147 -0.14 -6.76 9.03
N ASN A 148 -1.30 -6.22 9.40
CA ASN A 148 -2.56 -6.96 9.24
C ASN A 148 -2.93 -7.16 7.77
N PHE A 149 -2.69 -6.16 6.92
CA PHE A 149 -2.90 -6.28 5.48
C PHE A 149 -1.99 -7.35 4.88
N GLY A 150 -0.69 -7.30 5.19
CA GLY A 150 0.27 -8.29 4.69
C GLY A 150 -0.10 -9.73 5.07
N ALA A 151 -0.63 -9.95 6.28
CA ALA A 151 -1.08 -11.26 6.73
C ALA A 151 -2.33 -11.73 5.97
N LYS A 152 -3.35 -10.88 5.83
CA LYS A 152 -4.60 -11.22 5.11
C LYS A 152 -4.35 -11.40 3.62
N PHE A 153 -3.53 -10.55 3.00
CA PHE A 153 -3.07 -10.72 1.63
C PHE A 153 -2.33 -12.05 1.44
N GLY A 154 -1.40 -12.38 2.33
CA GLY A 154 -0.65 -13.64 2.25
C GLY A 154 -1.56 -14.87 2.34
N SER A 155 -2.61 -14.80 3.17
CA SER A 155 -3.65 -15.84 3.23
C SER A 155 -4.41 -15.98 1.90
N ALA A 156 -4.85 -14.86 1.31
CA ALA A 156 -5.53 -14.86 0.01
C ALA A 156 -4.61 -15.37 -1.12
N ALA A 157 -3.36 -14.94 -1.16
CA ALA A 157 -2.37 -15.41 -2.12
C ALA A 157 -2.12 -16.92 -2.02
N LYS A 158 -2.02 -17.44 -0.79
CA LYS A 158 -1.93 -18.89 -0.57
C LYS A 158 -3.18 -19.64 -1.07
N LYS A 159 -4.39 -19.13 -0.80
CA LYS A 159 -5.64 -19.70 -1.32
C LYS A 159 -5.69 -19.70 -2.86
N ALA A 160 -5.07 -18.70 -3.49
CA ALA A 160 -4.94 -18.56 -4.94
C ALA A 160 -3.76 -19.34 -5.55
N ALA A 161 -3.02 -20.13 -4.76
CA ALA A 161 -1.78 -20.79 -5.16
C ALA A 161 -0.69 -19.84 -5.72
N VAL A 162 -0.75 -18.55 -5.35
CA VAL A 162 0.25 -17.53 -5.68
C VAL A 162 1.23 -17.45 -4.51
N THR A 163 2.48 -17.86 -4.72
CA THR A 163 3.52 -17.88 -3.68
C THR A 163 4.66 -16.94 -4.03
N GLY A 164 5.50 -16.59 -3.04
CA GLY A 164 6.70 -15.79 -3.30
C GLY A 164 6.48 -14.28 -3.44
N HIS A 165 5.25 -13.77 -3.33
CA HIS A 165 4.95 -12.33 -3.38
C HIS A 165 4.50 -11.79 -2.02
N SER A 166 4.94 -10.57 -1.69
CA SER A 166 4.49 -9.85 -0.49
C SER A 166 4.22 -8.38 -0.84
N PRO A 167 3.15 -7.77 -0.29
CA PRO A 167 2.92 -6.32 -0.40
C PRO A 167 3.93 -5.51 0.41
N LYS A 168 4.66 -6.16 1.33
CA LYS A 168 5.78 -5.56 2.04
C LYS A 168 7.04 -5.73 1.21
N PRO A 169 7.91 -4.70 1.12
CA PRO A 169 9.28 -4.96 0.72
C PRO A 169 9.85 -5.98 1.71
N ARG A 170 10.31 -7.14 1.22
CA ARG A 170 11.17 -7.99 2.05
C ARG A 170 12.39 -7.13 2.37
N SER A 171 12.70 -6.96 3.64
CA SER A 171 14.09 -6.73 4.00
C SER A 171 14.83 -7.95 3.48
N THR A 172 15.73 -7.74 2.52
CA THR A 172 16.62 -8.75 1.97
C THR A 172 17.16 -9.65 3.09
N ASP A 173 17.05 -10.94 2.85
CA ASP A 173 17.63 -12.08 3.56
C ASP A 173 18.21 -11.82 4.95
N ARG A 174 17.51 -12.33 5.98
CA ARG A 174 18.26 -12.89 7.11
C ARG A 174 18.94 -14.15 6.57
N LEU A 175 20.21 -13.97 6.18
CA LEU A 175 21.21 -15.04 6.10
C LEU A 175 21.24 -15.74 7.46
N PHE A 176 20.36 -16.71 7.64
CA PHE A 176 20.60 -17.81 8.55
C PHE A 176 21.23 -18.89 7.68
N ASP A 177 22.55 -18.88 7.62
CA ASP A 177 23.25 -20.12 7.32
C ASP A 177 23.50 -20.83 8.65
N VAL A 178 23.00 -22.05 8.73
CA VAL A 178 23.17 -22.99 9.82
C VAL A 178 24.19 -23.98 9.30
N SER A 179 25.39 -23.98 9.87
CA SER A 179 26.32 -25.12 9.93
C SER A 179 27.35 -24.86 11.02
#